data_AF-A0A1H7XR32-F1
#
_entry.id   AF-A0A1H7XR32-F1
#
_cell.length_a   1.000
_cell.length_b   1.000
_cell.length_c   1.000
_cell.angle_alpha   90.00
_cell.angle_beta   90.00
_cell.angle_gamma   90.00
#
_symmetry.space_group_name_H-M   'P 1'
#
loop_
_entity.id
_entity.type
_entity.pdbx_description
1 polymer ?
#
loop_
_entity_poly.entity_id
_entity_poly.type
_entity_poly.pdbx_seq_one_letter_code
_entity_poly.pdbx_strand_id
1 'polypeptide(L)'
;MSRAGNRNRAKFTVMFTEHDSENRLDVLDEFINWTKAKHLKSYIEIAELLNVLPNDANKLLNRAVLPDDRIVKRMKEVMYDECR
;
A
#
# COMPACT_ATOMS: atom_id res chain seq x y z
N MET A 1 -16.16 -45.30 36.14
CA MET A 1 -16.74 -44.28 35.24
C MET A 1 -15.63 -43.43 34.66
N SER A 2 -15.25 -43.69 33.41
CA SER A 2 -14.25 -42.92 32.67
C SER A 2 -14.85 -41.63 32.14
N ARG A 3 -14.44 -40.48 32.68
CA ARG A 3 -14.77 -39.16 32.13
C ARG A 3 -13.92 -38.93 30.87
N ALA A 4 -14.40 -39.39 29.73
CA ALA A 4 -13.86 -38.99 28.43
C ALA A 4 -14.28 -37.54 28.16
N GLY A 5 -13.47 -36.59 28.63
CA GLY A 5 -13.62 -35.18 28.27
C GLY A 5 -13.37 -35.00 26.78
N ASN A 6 -14.38 -34.48 26.08
CA ASN A 6 -14.32 -34.17 24.64
C ASN A 6 -13.13 -33.27 24.32
N ARG A 7 -12.10 -33.81 23.65
CA ARG A 7 -10.86 -33.10 23.25
C ARG A 7 -11.05 -32.16 22.06
N ASN A 8 -12.28 -31.97 21.57
CA ASN A 8 -12.58 -31.09 20.43
C ASN A 8 -13.00 -29.67 20.85
N ARG A 9 -12.38 -29.09 21.89
CA ARG A 9 -12.54 -27.66 22.19
C ARG A 9 -11.84 -26.85 21.08
N ALA A 10 -12.66 -26.25 20.21
CA ALA A 10 -12.37 -25.23 19.20
C ALA A 10 -10.90 -25.13 18.72
N LYS A 11 -10.59 -25.77 17.59
CA LYS A 11 -9.28 -25.66 16.90
C LYS A 11 -9.15 -24.45 15.96
N PHE A 12 -10.15 -23.58 15.90
CA PHE A 12 -10.17 -22.47 14.95
C PHE A 12 -10.44 -21.16 15.66
N THR A 13 -9.45 -20.70 16.44
CA THR A 13 -9.35 -19.29 16.81
C THR A 13 -8.84 -18.55 15.58
N VAL A 14 -9.68 -17.72 14.97
CA VAL A 14 -9.26 -16.75 13.96
C VAL A 14 -8.39 -15.73 14.69
N MET A 15 -7.08 -15.88 14.60
CA MET A 15 -6.13 -14.90 15.12
C MET A 15 -6.13 -13.74 14.12
N PHE A 16 -6.78 -12.64 14.47
CA PHE A 16 -6.57 -11.37 13.78
C PHE A 16 -5.15 -10.91 14.09
N THR A 17 -4.24 -11.13 13.15
CA THR A 17 -2.94 -10.48 13.17
C THR A 17 -3.14 -9.09 12.59
N GLU A 18 -3.35 -8.10 13.46
CA GLU A 18 -3.14 -6.70 13.11
C GLU A 18 -1.66 -6.54 12.77
N HIS A 19 -1.35 -6.64 11.48
CA HIS A 19 -0.10 -6.11 10.99
C HIS A 19 -0.27 -4.59 10.92
N ASP A 20 0.41 -3.86 11.80
CA ASP A 20 0.79 -2.44 11.68
C ASP A 20 1.70 -2.20 10.45
N SER A 21 1.47 -2.92 9.36
CA SER A 21 2.03 -2.59 8.06
C SER A 21 1.28 -1.35 7.60
N GLU A 22 1.96 -0.19 7.60
CA GLU A 22 1.53 1.02 6.89
C GLU A 22 0.70 0.63 5.67
N ASN A 23 -0.58 1.02 5.70
CA ASN A 23 -1.52 0.57 4.71
C ASN A 23 -1.06 1.12 3.36
N ARG A 24 -0.88 0.23 2.38
CA ARG A 24 -0.42 0.61 1.03
C ARG A 24 -1.34 1.66 0.39
N LEU A 25 -2.60 1.69 0.82
CA LEU A 25 -3.58 2.73 0.47
C LEU A 25 -3.24 4.10 1.07
N ASP A 26 -2.83 4.15 2.34
CA ASP A 26 -2.49 5.40 3.01
C ASP A 26 -1.28 6.06 2.32
N VAL A 27 -0.27 5.27 1.97
CA VAL A 27 0.90 5.75 1.21
C VAL A 27 0.49 6.25 -0.18
N LEU A 28 -0.43 5.56 -0.86
CA LEU A 28 -0.94 5.99 -2.16
C LEU A 28 -1.67 7.34 -2.05
N ASP A 29 -2.53 7.50 -1.05
CA ASP A 29 -3.27 8.73 -0.82
C ASP A 29 -2.34 9.90 -0.46
N GLU A 30 -1.32 9.65 0.35
CA GLU A 30 -0.30 10.63 0.69
C GLU A 30 0.49 11.06 -0.56
N PHE A 31 0.89 10.11 -1.41
CA PHE A 31 1.57 10.39 -2.67
C PHE A 31 0.69 11.19 -3.64
N ILE A 32 -0.59 10.86 -3.77
CA ILE A 32 -1.54 11.64 -4.58
C ILE A 32 -1.68 13.08 -4.05
N ASN A 33 -1.68 13.27 -2.73
CA ASN A 33 -1.73 14.61 -2.15
C ASN A 33 -0.42 15.37 -2.38
N TRP A 34 0.72 14.70 -2.25
CA TRP A 34 2.04 15.27 -2.53
C TRP A 34 2.17 15.71 -4.00
N THR A 35 1.76 14.87 -4.97
CA THR A 35 1.79 15.24 -6.39
C THR A 35 0.91 16.46 -6.69
N LYS A 36 -0.26 16.58 -6.06
CA LYS A 36 -1.12 17.76 -6.16
C LYS A 36 -0.46 19.01 -5.57
N ALA A 37 0.20 18.88 -4.42
CA ALA A 37 0.94 19.98 -3.78
C ALA A 37 2.13 20.46 -4.62
N LYS A 38 2.79 19.53 -5.33
CA LYS A 38 3.88 19.82 -6.29
C LYS A 38 3.38 20.30 -7.66
N HIS A 39 2.07 20.39 -7.87
CA HIS A 39 1.44 20.73 -9.14
C HIS A 39 1.84 19.82 -10.31
N LEU A 40 2.18 18.56 -10.02
CA LEU A 40 2.48 17.54 -11.04
C LEU A 40 1.16 17.10 -11.69
N LYS A 41 0.88 17.63 -12.89
CA LYS A 41 -0.35 17.36 -13.63
C LYS A 41 -0.21 16.22 -14.64
N SER A 42 1.02 15.88 -15.04
CA SER A 42 1.27 14.86 -16.04
C SER A 42 1.44 13.50 -15.39
N TYR A 43 0.54 12.57 -15.70
CA TYR A 43 0.70 11.17 -15.29
C TYR A 43 1.92 10.51 -15.93
N ILE A 44 2.45 11.07 -17.03
CA ILE A 44 3.68 10.62 -17.68
C ILE A 44 4.89 10.94 -16.80
N GLU A 45 4.97 12.17 -16.28
CA GLU A 45 6.04 12.59 -15.35
C GLU A 45 6.00 11.77 -14.06
N ILE A 46 4.79 11.49 -13.54
CA ILE A 46 4.60 10.64 -12.37
C ILE A 46 5.03 9.20 -12.65
N ALA A 47 4.80 8.70 -13.87
CA ALA A 47 5.24 7.37 -14.28
C ALA A 47 6.77 7.27 -14.33
N GLU A 48 7.44 8.30 -14.83
CA GLU A 48 8.91 8.38 -14.84
C GLU A 48 9.49 8.43 -13.42
N LEU A 49 8.89 9.22 -12.52
CA LEU A 49 9.30 9.30 -11.10
C LEU A 49 9.22 7.94 -10.40
N LEU A 50 8.13 7.21 -10.65
CA LEU A 50 7.87 5.90 -10.08
C LEU A 50 8.56 4.76 -10.85
N ASN A 51 9.16 5.04 -12.01
CA ASN A 51 9.73 4.05 -12.94
C ASN A 51 8.72 2.94 -13.29
N VAL A 52 7.50 3.36 -13.67
CA VAL A 52 6.39 2.51 -14.11
C VAL A 52 5.88 2.97 -15.48
N LEU A 53 4.98 2.18 -16.09
CA LEU A 53 4.34 2.58 -17.33
C LEU A 53 3.31 3.71 -17.08
N PRO A 54 3.13 4.65 -18.02
CA PRO A 54 2.14 5.72 -17.90
C PRO A 54 0.72 5.23 -17.63
N ASN A 55 0.34 4.09 -18.21
CA ASN A 55 -0.96 3.47 -17.97
C ASN A 55 -1.12 3.00 -16.52
N ASP A 56 -0.06 2.46 -15.93
CA ASP A 56 -0.10 1.97 -14.55
C ASP A 56 -0.06 3.12 -13.56
N ALA A 57 0.70 4.18 -13.84
CA ALA A 57 0.62 5.43 -13.10
C ALA A 57 -0.80 6.02 -13.13
N ASN A 58 -1.44 6.05 -14.29
CA ASN A 58 -2.82 6.52 -14.41
C ASN A 58 -3.81 5.66 -13.59
N LYS A 59 -3.64 4.33 -13.58
CA LYS A 59 -4.46 3.44 -12.74
C LYS A 59 -4.24 3.69 -11.25
N LEU A 60 -3.00 3.90 -10.83
CA LEU A 60 -2.66 4.22 -9.43
C LEU A 60 -3.28 5.55 -9.00
N LEU A 61 -3.17 6.60 -9.81
CA LEU A 61 -3.76 7.92 -9.53
C LEU A 61 -5.30 7.86 -9.43
N ASN A 62 -5.93 6.98 -10.22
CA ASN A 62 -7.37 6.73 -10.16
C ASN A 62 -7.77 5.68 -9.09
N ARG A 63 -6.82 5.17 -8.30
CA ARG A 63 -7.04 4.09 -7.30
C ARG A 63 -7.66 2.83 -7.88
N ALA A 64 -7.47 2.58 -9.18
CA ALA A 64 -7.96 1.38 -9.84
C ALA A 64 -7.12 0.14 -9.48
N VAL A 65 -5.88 0.34 -9.01
CA VAL A 65 -4.94 -0.70 -8.62
C VAL A 65 -4.22 -0.27 -7.34
N LEU A 66 -3.89 -1.24 -6.48
CA LEU A 66 -3.05 -1.03 -5.30
C LEU A 66 -1.56 -1.03 -5.67
N PRO A 67 -0.73 -0.18 -5.05
CA PRO A 67 0.71 -0.21 -5.29
C PRO A 67 1.32 -1.46 -4.66
N ASP A 68 2.23 -2.10 -5.40
CA ASP A 68 3.08 -3.16 -4.86
C ASP A 68 4.17 -2.57 -3.96
N ASP A 69 4.84 -3.41 -3.15
CA ASP A 69 5.88 -2.96 -2.20
C ASP A 69 7.01 -2.17 -2.86
N ARG A 70 7.37 -2.52 -4.11
CA ARG A 70 8.35 -1.76 -4.90
C ARG A 70 7.88 -0.34 -5.19
N ILE A 71 6.61 -0.18 -5.54
CA ILE A 71 6.01 1.11 -5.87
C ILE A 71 5.84 1.94 -4.60
N VAL A 72 5.38 1.32 -3.51
CA VAL A 72 5.28 1.95 -2.18
C VAL A 72 6.63 2.50 -1.74
N LYS A 73 7.70 1.71 -1.87
CA LYS A 73 9.06 2.16 -1.56
C LYS A 73 9.45 3.37 -2.42
N ARG A 74 9.16 3.34 -3.71
CA ARG A 74 9.50 4.43 -4.64
C ARG A 74 8.70 5.71 -4.37
N MET A 75 7.41 5.60 -4.04
CA MET A 75 6.57 6.73 -3.64
C MET A 75 7.17 7.43 -2.42
N LYS A 76 7.57 6.65 -1.40
CA LYS A 76 8.24 7.18 -0.22
C LYS A 76 9.58 7.83 -0.54
N GLU A 77 10.44 7.18 -1.33
CA GLU A 77 11.70 7.78 -1.78
C GLU A 77 11.44 9.14 -2.43
N VAL A 78 10.53 9.24 -3.40
CA VAL A 78 10.22 10.50 -4.08
C VAL A 78 9.69 11.58 -3.13
N MET A 79 8.86 11.22 -2.16
CA MET A 79 8.28 12.17 -1.21
C MET A 79 9.27 12.64 -0.14
N TYR A 80 10.20 11.78 0.29
CA TYR A 80 11.09 12.02 1.43
C TYR A 80 12.55 12.34 1.04
N ASP A 81 13.03 11.97 -0.15
CA ASP A 81 14.40 12.32 -0.62
C ASP A 81 14.54 13.82 -0.99
N GLU A 82 13.43 14.55 -1.15
CA GLU A 82 13.49 16.01 -1.36
C GLU A 82 13.94 16.81 -0.12
N CYS A 83 14.19 16.15 1.02
CA CYS A 83 14.71 16.77 2.25
C CYS A 83 16.25 16.72 2.39
N ARG A 84 17.02 16.55 1.31
CA ARG A 84 18.49 16.60 1.35
C ARG A 84 19.12 17.70 0.50
#